data_AF-A0A7W1LAT1-F1
#
_entry.id   AF-A0A7W1LAT1-F1
#
_cell.length_a   1.000
_cell.length_b   1.000
_cell.length_c   1.000
_cell.angle_alpha   90.00
_cell.angle_beta   90.00
_cell.angle_gamma   90.00
#
_symmetry.space_group_name_H-M   'P 1'
#
loop_
_entity.id
_entity.type
_entity.pdbx_description
1 polymer ?
#
loop_
_entity_poly.entity_id
_entity_poly.type
_entity_poly.pdbx_seq_one_letter_code
_entity_poly.pdbx_strand_id
1 'polypeptide(L)'
;VLGYTTGPGEFRPKGKSDTTVYYSEYATIWRKQADGNYKVALDIGVSHNKPLSFDTNWESPKTSAKVSEENKLLAAKFINSFFDTATTKGLGKAYKMFAAEDARFLRDGKFPIIGKANASAGIENSKITFGKSVTIQSAGDLGYSVTTYEMKDGDKKIKKGIVMQVWKLFDGKWQIVLDVFSPIPEK
;
A
#
# COMPACT_ATOMS: atom_id res chain seq x y z
N VAL A 1 -7.15 13.82 -11.40
CA VAL A 1 -6.00 13.89 -10.47
C VAL A 1 -6.28 12.97 -9.29
N LEU A 2 -5.27 12.23 -8.86
CA LEU A 2 -5.33 11.38 -7.67
C LEU A 2 -4.49 12.01 -6.55
N GLY A 3 -4.82 11.67 -5.32
CA GLY A 3 -4.02 11.94 -4.12
C GLY A 3 -4.17 10.77 -3.15
N TYR A 4 -3.32 10.71 -2.13
CA TYR A 4 -3.48 9.73 -1.06
C TYR A 4 -3.01 10.32 0.27
N THR A 5 -3.55 9.78 1.36
CA THR A 5 -3.15 10.08 2.73
C THR A 5 -2.98 8.78 3.50
N THR A 6 -2.07 8.75 4.46
CA THR A 6 -1.87 7.60 5.33
C THR A 6 -1.33 8.08 6.67
N GLY A 7 -1.63 7.35 7.74
CA GLY A 7 -1.12 7.67 9.07
C GLY A 7 -1.84 6.91 10.17
N PRO A 8 -1.52 7.24 11.44
CA PRO A 8 -2.09 6.57 12.59
C PRO A 8 -3.57 6.95 12.76
N GLY A 9 -4.34 6.00 13.29
CA GLY A 9 -5.73 6.16 13.68
C GLY A 9 -6.00 5.55 15.06
N GLU A 10 -6.93 6.16 15.78
CA GLU A 10 -7.51 5.61 17.00
C GLU A 10 -9.02 5.47 16.83
N PHE A 11 -9.54 4.29 17.12
CA PHE A 11 -10.98 4.05 17.19
C PHE A 11 -11.41 3.74 18.62
N ARG A 12 -12.42 4.47 19.08
CA ARG A 12 -13.04 4.35 20.40
C ARG A 12 -14.53 4.06 20.24
N PRO A 13 -14.99 2.82 20.44
CA PRO A 13 -16.36 2.41 20.14
C PRO A 13 -17.43 3.26 20.83
N LYS A 14 -17.20 3.67 22.08
CA LYS A 14 -18.13 4.49 22.87
C LYS A 14 -17.72 5.96 22.95
N GLY A 15 -16.93 6.44 21.98
CA GLY A 15 -16.49 7.84 21.89
C GLY A 15 -15.32 8.18 22.81
N LYS A 16 -15.07 9.49 22.98
CA LYS A 16 -13.80 10.01 23.53
C LYS A 16 -13.41 9.46 24.91
N SER A 17 -14.37 9.12 25.76
CA SER A 17 -14.14 8.60 27.11
C SER A 17 -13.99 7.08 27.17
N ASP A 18 -14.15 6.35 26.06
CA ASP A 18 -13.96 4.90 26.03
C ASP A 18 -12.49 4.57 26.26
N THR A 19 -12.22 3.73 27.26
CA THR A 19 -10.89 3.19 27.54
C THR A 19 -10.50 2.07 26.58
N THR A 20 -11.48 1.51 25.86
CA THR A 20 -11.26 0.57 24.76
C THR A 20 -10.77 1.34 23.55
N VAL A 21 -9.53 1.09 23.13
CA VAL A 21 -8.89 1.79 22.02
C VAL A 21 -8.32 0.78 21.05
N TYR A 22 -8.69 0.93 19.79
CA TYR A 22 -8.08 0.20 18.68
C TYR A 22 -7.15 1.15 17.95
N TYR A 23 -5.93 0.70 17.68
CA TYR A 23 -4.92 1.46 16.96
C TYR A 23 -4.75 0.87 15.56
N SER A 24 -4.62 1.75 14.57
CA SER A 24 -4.53 1.37 13.18
C SER A 24 -3.62 2.30 12.41
N GLU A 25 -3.20 1.86 11.23
CA GLU A 25 -2.70 2.74 10.17
C GLU A 25 -3.72 2.74 9.04
N TYR A 26 -4.22 3.93 8.69
CA TYR A 26 -5.14 4.10 7.58
C TYR A 26 -4.40 4.46 6.29
N ALA A 27 -5.03 4.19 5.17
CA ALA A 27 -4.60 4.59 3.85
C ALA A 27 -5.82 4.92 2.99
N THR A 28 -5.94 6.18 2.61
CA THR A 28 -7.07 6.71 1.83
C THR A 28 -6.58 7.20 0.48
N ILE A 29 -7.27 6.79 -0.59
CA ILE A 29 -7.07 7.30 -1.94
C ILE A 29 -8.16 8.32 -2.23
N TRP A 30 -7.74 9.49 -2.72
CA TRP A 30 -8.59 10.61 -3.06
C TRP A 30 -8.61 10.83 -4.57
N ARG A 31 -9.79 11.09 -5.11
CA ARG A 31 -9.97 11.44 -6.53
C ARG A 31 -10.60 12.81 -6.65
N LYS A 32 -9.92 13.71 -7.38
CA LYS A 32 -10.48 15.00 -7.78
C LYS A 32 -11.63 14.78 -8.75
N GLN A 33 -12.79 15.34 -8.43
CA GLN A 33 -14.02 15.32 -9.22
C GLN A 33 -14.02 16.46 -10.24
N ALA A 34 -15.01 16.46 -11.14
CA ALA A 34 -15.16 17.49 -12.18
C ALA A 34 -15.42 18.90 -11.60
N ASP A 35 -16.10 18.98 -10.45
CA ASP A 35 -16.35 20.22 -9.70
C ASP A 35 -15.11 20.74 -8.95
N GLY A 36 -13.99 20.00 -8.99
CA GLY A 36 -12.74 20.35 -8.33
C GLY A 36 -12.58 19.79 -6.92
N ASN A 37 -13.63 19.26 -6.29
CA ASN A 37 -13.57 18.67 -4.95
C ASN A 37 -12.91 17.29 -4.96
N TYR A 38 -12.30 16.89 -3.85
CA TYR A 38 -11.80 15.51 -3.67
C TYR A 38 -12.84 14.65 -2.97
N LYS A 39 -13.02 13.42 -3.47
CA LYS A 39 -13.82 12.38 -2.81
C LYS A 39 -12.97 11.14 -2.56
N VAL A 40 -13.30 10.39 -1.51
CA VAL A 40 -12.67 9.09 -1.22
C VAL A 40 -13.01 8.13 -2.36
N ALA A 41 -11.97 7.57 -2.98
CA ALA A 41 -12.08 6.51 -3.99
C ALA A 41 -11.94 5.13 -3.34
N LEU A 42 -11.08 5.02 -2.33
CA LEU A 42 -10.86 3.81 -1.54
C LEU A 42 -10.28 4.21 -0.19
N ASP A 43 -10.69 3.51 0.85
CA ASP A 43 -10.10 3.59 2.18
C ASP A 43 -9.86 2.18 2.71
N ILE A 44 -8.67 1.94 3.25
CA ILE A 44 -8.27 0.66 3.82
C ILE A 44 -7.31 0.93 4.98
N GLY A 45 -7.27 0.03 5.96
CA GLY A 45 -6.33 0.15 7.06
C GLY A 45 -5.90 -1.21 7.59
N VAL A 46 -4.90 -1.18 8.46
CA VAL A 46 -4.41 -2.35 9.19
C VAL A 46 -4.38 -2.03 10.68
N SER A 47 -4.58 -3.03 11.53
CA SER A 47 -4.55 -2.83 12.98
C SER A 47 -3.15 -3.12 13.53
N HIS A 48 -2.79 -2.49 14.64
CA HIS A 48 -1.58 -2.80 15.39
C HIS A 48 -1.75 -2.52 16.89
N ASN A 49 -0.77 -2.92 17.69
CA ASN A 49 -0.73 -2.61 19.12
C ASN A 49 -0.53 -1.10 19.37
N LYS A 50 -0.84 -0.62 20.58
CA LYS A 50 -0.62 0.78 20.96
C LYS A 50 0.82 1.24 20.63
N PRO A 51 1.02 2.31 19.85
CA PRO A 51 2.34 2.85 19.60
C PRO A 51 2.91 3.51 20.85
N LEU A 52 4.23 3.46 21.01
CA LEU A 52 4.93 4.15 22.10
C LEU A 52 4.95 5.67 21.90
N SER A 53 4.87 6.12 20.65
CA SER A 53 4.80 7.53 20.27
C SER A 53 4.03 7.68 18.95
N PHE A 54 3.42 8.84 18.76
CA PHE A 54 2.76 9.19 17.50
C PHE A 54 3.68 10.13 16.73
N ASP A 55 4.03 9.73 15.51
CA ASP A 55 4.60 10.68 14.57
C ASP A 55 3.48 11.48 13.93
N THR A 56 3.58 12.81 14.00
CA THR A 56 2.61 13.75 13.42
C THR A 56 3.23 14.59 12.31
N ASN A 57 4.48 14.29 11.93
CA ASN A 57 5.15 14.99 10.87
C ASN A 57 4.44 14.75 9.54
N TRP A 58 4.15 15.84 8.83
CA TRP A 58 3.61 15.78 7.49
C TRP A 58 4.75 15.51 6.50
N GLU A 59 4.71 14.34 5.87
CA GLU A 59 5.65 13.97 4.82
C GLU A 59 4.93 13.92 3.47
N SER A 60 5.45 14.68 2.51
CA SER A 60 5.04 14.62 1.11
C SER A 60 6.00 13.72 0.35
N PRO A 61 5.51 12.82 -0.53
CA PRO A 61 6.37 12.05 -1.41
C PRO A 61 7.20 12.98 -2.29
N LYS A 62 8.41 12.53 -2.65
CA LYS A 62 9.28 13.27 -3.58
C LYS A 62 8.51 13.69 -4.84
N THR A 63 8.77 14.90 -5.32
CA THR A 63 8.15 15.39 -6.54
C THR A 63 8.59 14.55 -7.73
N SER A 64 7.67 14.24 -8.64
CA SER A 64 8.01 13.59 -9.90
C SER A 64 8.76 14.56 -10.81
N ALA A 65 9.75 14.07 -11.57
CA ALA A 65 10.30 14.80 -12.71
C ALA A 65 9.24 14.98 -13.82
N LYS A 66 9.61 15.62 -14.94
CA LYS A 66 8.71 15.78 -16.10
C LYS A 66 8.15 14.42 -16.53
N VAL A 67 6.83 14.29 -16.56
CA VAL A 67 6.12 13.08 -16.97
C VAL A 67 5.72 13.18 -18.43
N SER A 68 6.19 12.25 -19.27
CA SER A 68 5.68 12.08 -20.64
C SER A 68 4.39 11.27 -20.66
N GLU A 69 3.53 11.49 -21.66
CA GLU A 69 2.30 10.70 -21.85
C GLU A 69 2.58 9.20 -22.01
N GLU A 70 3.65 8.86 -22.75
CA GLU A 70 4.08 7.47 -22.92
C GLU A 70 4.33 6.77 -21.58
N ASN A 71 5.05 7.43 -20.67
CA ASN A 71 5.35 6.87 -19.36
C ASN A 71 4.09 6.70 -18.49
N LYS A 72 3.06 7.55 -18.66
CA LYS A 72 1.79 7.39 -17.94
C LYS A 72 1.08 6.10 -18.30
N LEU A 73 1.13 5.72 -19.59
CA LEU A 73 0.50 4.51 -20.12
C LEU A 73 1.18 3.22 -19.62
N LEU A 74 2.40 3.31 -19.09
CA LEU A 74 3.16 2.16 -18.58
C LEU A 74 2.74 1.70 -17.18
N ALA A 75 1.82 2.40 -16.49
CA ALA A 75 1.42 2.06 -15.12
C ALA A 75 1.03 0.59 -14.98
N ALA A 76 0.11 0.11 -15.82
CA ALA A 76 -0.37 -1.27 -15.79
C ALA A 76 0.75 -2.30 -16.03
N LYS A 77 1.72 -1.99 -16.89
CA LYS A 77 2.88 -2.86 -17.16
C LYS A 77 3.74 -3.04 -15.92
N PHE A 78 4.08 -1.96 -15.23
CA PHE A 78 4.90 -2.02 -14.01
C PHE A 78 4.16 -2.72 -12.87
N ILE A 79 2.87 -2.41 -12.69
CA ILE A 79 2.01 -3.03 -11.68
C ILE A 79 1.96 -4.56 -11.87
N ASN A 80 1.66 -5.02 -13.09
CA ASN A 80 1.62 -6.46 -13.39
C ASN A 80 2.99 -7.12 -13.22
N SER A 81 4.06 -6.44 -13.65
CA SER A 81 5.44 -6.94 -13.48
C SER A 81 5.82 -7.13 -12.01
N PHE A 82 5.31 -6.28 -11.11
CA PHE A 82 5.48 -6.46 -9.67
C PHE A 82 4.77 -7.72 -9.17
N PHE A 83 3.49 -7.92 -9.50
CA PHE A 83 2.73 -9.08 -9.03
C PHE A 83 3.32 -10.40 -9.56
N ASP A 84 3.74 -10.42 -10.83
CA ASP A 84 4.42 -11.56 -11.45
C ASP A 84 5.75 -11.86 -10.76
N THR A 85 6.55 -10.81 -10.52
CA THR A 85 7.81 -10.95 -9.80
C THR A 85 7.61 -11.44 -8.37
N ALA A 86 6.65 -10.86 -7.65
CA ALA A 86 6.37 -11.23 -6.27
C ALA A 86 5.96 -12.70 -6.17
N THR A 87 5.17 -13.18 -7.13
CA THR A 87 4.74 -14.59 -7.20
C THR A 87 5.88 -15.55 -7.56
N THR A 88 6.73 -15.17 -8.51
CA THR A 88 7.76 -16.07 -9.08
C THR A 88 9.11 -15.99 -8.37
N LYS A 89 9.47 -14.82 -7.85
CA LYS A 89 10.78 -14.51 -7.25
C LYS A 89 10.68 -14.10 -5.77
N GLY A 90 9.46 -13.89 -5.25
CA GLY A 90 9.21 -13.48 -3.87
C GLY A 90 9.10 -11.97 -3.68
N LEU A 91 8.34 -11.55 -2.65
CA LEU A 91 8.06 -10.13 -2.37
C LEU A 91 9.33 -9.30 -2.13
N GLY A 92 10.32 -9.83 -1.41
CA GLY A 92 11.53 -9.07 -1.10
C GLY A 92 12.31 -8.67 -2.36
N LYS A 93 12.37 -9.55 -3.36
CA LYS A 93 12.96 -9.21 -4.67
C LYS A 93 12.10 -8.23 -5.45
N ALA A 94 10.77 -8.36 -5.38
CA ALA A 94 9.85 -7.43 -6.00
C ALA A 94 9.99 -6.00 -5.41
N TYR A 95 10.04 -5.86 -4.09
CA TYR A 95 10.22 -4.54 -3.47
C TYR A 95 11.57 -3.90 -3.83
N LYS A 96 12.67 -4.66 -3.88
CA LYS A 96 13.97 -4.14 -4.35
C LYS A 96 13.89 -3.51 -5.74
N MET A 97 13.04 -4.04 -6.63
CA MET A 97 12.91 -3.59 -8.01
C MET A 97 11.87 -2.49 -8.21
N PHE A 98 10.76 -2.54 -7.46
CA PHE A 98 9.59 -1.71 -7.74
C PHE A 98 9.26 -0.68 -6.66
N ALA A 99 9.80 -0.76 -5.45
CA ALA A 99 9.49 0.24 -4.42
C ALA A 99 10.34 1.51 -4.58
N ALA A 100 9.77 2.64 -4.17
CA ALA A 100 10.52 3.87 -3.92
C ALA A 100 11.36 3.71 -2.64
N GLU A 101 12.48 4.44 -2.53
CA GLU A 101 13.40 4.32 -1.38
C GLU A 101 12.73 4.59 -0.04
N ASP A 102 11.79 5.53 -0.01
CA ASP A 102 11.02 6.03 1.13
C ASP A 102 9.60 5.44 1.21
N ALA A 103 9.31 4.39 0.43
CA ALA A 103 7.98 3.80 0.42
C ALA A 103 7.53 3.32 1.81
N ARG A 104 6.25 3.52 2.12
CA ARG A 104 5.62 3.07 3.37
C ARG A 104 4.89 1.75 3.15
N PHE A 105 5.06 0.80 4.07
CA PHE A 105 4.42 -0.50 4.00
C PHE A 105 3.60 -0.77 5.26
N LEU A 106 2.32 -1.05 5.07
CA LEU A 106 1.35 -1.31 6.13
C LEU A 106 1.02 -2.81 6.16
N ARG A 107 1.19 -3.41 7.34
CA ARG A 107 0.95 -4.83 7.60
C ARG A 107 0.17 -4.96 8.89
N ASP A 108 -0.84 -5.82 8.88
CA ASP A 108 -1.59 -6.11 10.10
C ASP A 108 -0.70 -6.67 11.20
N GLY A 109 -0.93 -6.18 12.42
CA GLY A 109 -0.15 -6.46 13.62
C GLY A 109 1.22 -5.79 13.70
N LYS A 110 1.65 -5.01 12.69
CA LYS A 110 2.96 -4.34 12.68
C LYS A 110 2.81 -2.82 12.55
N PHE A 111 3.73 -2.08 13.15
CA PHE A 111 3.90 -0.66 12.86
C PHE A 111 4.35 -0.45 11.41
N PRO A 112 4.15 0.75 10.81
CA PRO A 112 4.60 1.05 9.46
C PRO A 112 6.07 0.68 9.26
N ILE A 113 6.35 -0.08 8.20
CA ILE A 113 7.72 -0.31 7.76
C ILE A 113 8.04 0.81 6.79
N ILE A 114 9.02 1.65 7.14
CA ILE A 114 9.46 2.76 6.29
C ILE A 114 10.69 2.35 5.51
N GLY A 115 10.62 2.55 4.20
CA GLY A 115 11.73 2.44 3.27
C GLY A 115 11.93 1.06 2.66
N LYS A 116 12.38 1.07 1.39
CA LYS A 116 12.57 -0.13 0.55
C LYS A 116 13.50 -1.16 1.17
N ALA A 117 14.59 -0.71 1.80
CA ALA A 117 15.58 -1.60 2.39
C ALA A 117 14.97 -2.46 3.52
N ASN A 118 14.25 -1.81 4.44
CA ASN A 118 13.60 -2.46 5.57
C ASN A 118 12.49 -3.41 5.09
N ALA A 119 11.67 -2.96 4.14
CA ALA A 119 10.59 -3.77 3.60
C ALA A 119 11.09 -4.99 2.81
N SER A 120 12.23 -4.88 2.13
CA SER A 120 12.80 -5.99 1.36
C SER A 120 13.49 -7.04 2.25
N ALA A 121 14.02 -6.63 3.40
CA ALA A 121 14.68 -7.52 4.36
C ALA A 121 13.69 -8.21 5.31
N GLY A 122 12.59 -7.55 5.67
CA GLY A 122 11.58 -8.07 6.62
C GLY A 122 10.55 -9.03 6.04
N ILE A 123 10.78 -9.62 4.86
CA ILE A 123 9.87 -10.55 4.21
C ILE A 123 10.14 -11.97 4.71
N GLU A 124 9.16 -12.57 5.36
CA GLU A 124 9.13 -14.00 5.67
C GLU A 124 9.18 -14.81 4.35
N ASN A 125 9.79 -15.99 4.35
CA ASN A 125 9.89 -16.89 3.19
C ASN A 125 8.54 -17.55 2.83
N SER A 126 7.50 -16.75 2.70
CA SER A 126 6.13 -17.18 2.42
C SER A 126 5.88 -17.19 0.91
N LYS A 127 5.17 -18.21 0.43
CA LYS A 127 4.71 -18.25 -0.96
C LYS A 127 3.45 -17.41 -1.08
N ILE A 128 3.48 -16.40 -1.94
CA ILE A 128 2.34 -15.52 -2.21
C ILE A 128 1.79 -15.76 -3.62
N THR A 129 0.47 -15.66 -3.75
CA THR A 129 -0.24 -15.60 -5.02
C THR A 129 -1.26 -14.47 -4.96
N PHE A 130 -1.50 -13.81 -6.09
CA PHE A 130 -2.48 -12.73 -6.19
C PHE A 130 -3.70 -13.14 -7.02
N GLY A 131 -4.81 -12.44 -6.81
CA GLY A 131 -6.01 -12.61 -7.62
C GLY A 131 -5.75 -12.28 -9.09
N LYS A 132 -6.41 -13.03 -9.99
CA LYS A 132 -6.29 -12.86 -11.45
C LYS A 132 -6.75 -11.48 -11.95
N SER A 133 -7.66 -10.84 -11.22
CA SER A 133 -8.20 -9.53 -11.57
C SER A 133 -7.55 -8.46 -10.70
N VAL A 134 -6.72 -7.62 -11.32
CA VAL A 134 -6.12 -6.44 -10.68
C VAL A 134 -6.90 -5.22 -11.14
N THR A 135 -7.51 -4.49 -10.20
CA THR A 135 -8.06 -3.17 -10.47
C THR A 135 -6.92 -2.18 -10.55
N ILE A 136 -6.80 -1.44 -11.65
CA ILE A 136 -5.76 -0.43 -11.86
C ILE A 136 -6.42 0.88 -12.29
N GLN A 137 -6.03 1.98 -11.63
CA GLN A 137 -6.44 3.33 -11.99
C GLN A 137 -5.23 4.25 -11.90
N SER A 138 -5.02 5.12 -12.89
CA SER A 138 -3.95 6.11 -12.89
C SER A 138 -4.41 7.46 -13.43
N ALA A 139 -3.81 8.54 -12.92
CA ALA A 139 -4.03 9.88 -13.43
C ALA A 139 -2.77 10.72 -13.20
N GLY A 140 -2.13 11.17 -14.29
CA GLY A 140 -0.89 11.92 -14.21
C GLY A 140 0.26 11.04 -13.75
N ASP A 141 0.93 11.44 -12.68
CA ASP A 141 2.09 10.76 -12.08
C ASP A 141 1.70 9.80 -10.94
N LEU A 142 0.41 9.64 -10.63
CA LEU A 142 -0.07 8.75 -9.58
C LEU A 142 -1.01 7.68 -10.13
N GLY A 143 -0.99 6.52 -9.49
CA GLY A 143 -1.92 5.43 -9.75
C GLY A 143 -2.07 4.54 -8.54
N TYR A 144 -3.07 3.67 -8.56
CA TYR A 144 -3.25 2.67 -7.53
C TYR A 144 -3.70 1.34 -8.13
N SER A 145 -3.39 0.27 -7.41
CA SER A 145 -3.83 -1.07 -7.73
C SER A 145 -4.47 -1.76 -6.54
N VAL A 146 -5.49 -2.57 -6.80
CA VAL A 146 -6.16 -3.40 -5.80
C VAL A 146 -6.34 -4.81 -6.35
N THR A 147 -5.92 -5.81 -5.58
CA THR A 147 -6.20 -7.22 -5.86
C THR A 147 -6.26 -8.00 -4.54
N THR A 148 -6.72 -9.24 -4.60
CA THR A 148 -6.65 -10.16 -3.45
C THR A 148 -5.28 -10.83 -3.39
N TYR A 149 -4.91 -11.32 -2.21
CA TYR A 149 -3.74 -12.17 -2.05
C TYR A 149 -4.09 -13.42 -1.23
N GLU A 150 -3.35 -14.50 -1.49
CA GLU A 150 -3.22 -15.64 -0.61
C GLU A 150 -1.74 -15.84 -0.31
N MET A 151 -1.39 -15.97 0.97
CA MET A 151 -0.03 -16.17 1.44
C MET A 151 0.05 -17.44 2.28
N LYS A 152 0.92 -18.36 1.87
CA LYS A 152 1.19 -19.61 2.56
C LYS A 152 2.51 -19.51 3.33
N ASP A 153 2.43 -19.76 4.63
CA ASP A 153 3.60 -19.94 5.49
C ASP A 153 3.83 -21.44 5.73
N GLY A 154 4.73 -22.02 4.93
CA GLY A 154 4.92 -23.48 4.84
C GLY A 154 3.61 -24.22 4.58
N ASP A 155 3.40 -25.34 5.29
CA ASP A 155 2.17 -26.15 5.22
C ASP A 155 1.10 -25.72 6.23
N LYS A 156 1.31 -24.63 6.97
CA LYS A 156 0.55 -24.37 8.22
C LYS A 156 -0.68 -23.51 8.03
N LYS A 157 -0.54 -22.30 7.49
CA LYS A 157 -1.64 -21.31 7.43
C LYS A 157 -1.68 -20.56 6.11
N ILE A 158 -2.88 -20.41 5.57
CA ILE A 158 -3.17 -19.58 4.39
C ILE A 158 -3.78 -18.28 4.90
N LYS A 159 -3.02 -17.19 4.86
CA LYS A 159 -3.56 -15.85 5.09
C LYS A 159 -4.16 -15.34 3.78
N LYS A 160 -5.40 -14.86 3.82
CA LYS A 160 -6.07 -14.23 2.67
C LYS A 160 -6.39 -12.78 2.98
N GLY A 161 -6.40 -11.95 1.95
CA GLY A 161 -6.71 -10.54 2.13
C GLY A 161 -6.75 -9.75 0.84
N ILE A 162 -6.74 -8.43 1.02
CA ILE A 162 -6.64 -7.45 -0.05
C ILE A 162 -5.28 -6.78 0.05
N VAL A 163 -4.64 -6.62 -1.12
CA VAL A 163 -3.49 -5.74 -1.27
C VAL A 163 -3.94 -4.48 -2.02
N MET A 164 -3.64 -3.32 -1.45
CA MET A 164 -3.76 -2.02 -2.10
C MET A 164 -2.37 -1.42 -2.22
N GLN A 165 -2.02 -0.93 -3.41
CA GLN A 165 -0.75 -0.22 -3.64
C GLN A 165 -1.01 1.13 -4.26
N VAL A 166 -0.28 2.14 -3.80
CA VAL A 166 -0.15 3.42 -4.49
C VAL A 166 1.18 3.46 -5.20
N TRP A 167 1.12 3.85 -6.46
CA TRP A 167 2.23 3.95 -7.38
C TRP A 167 2.44 5.39 -7.78
N LYS A 168 3.70 5.81 -7.86
CA LYS A 168 4.10 7.12 -8.35
C LYS A 168 5.15 6.98 -9.44
N LEU A 169 5.04 7.83 -10.46
CA LEU A 169 5.96 7.85 -11.58
C LEU A 169 7.15 8.77 -11.27
N PHE A 170 8.34 8.17 -11.18
CA PHE A 170 9.61 8.85 -10.99
C PHE A 170 10.51 8.58 -12.19
N ASP A 171 10.90 9.63 -12.92
CA ASP A 171 11.87 9.54 -14.02
C ASP A 171 11.59 8.37 -14.99
N GLY A 172 10.33 8.26 -15.43
CA GLY A 172 9.87 7.22 -16.35
C GLY A 172 9.64 5.83 -15.75
N LYS A 173 9.84 5.65 -14.44
CA LYS A 173 9.57 4.39 -13.73
C LYS A 173 8.45 4.53 -12.71
N TRP A 174 7.44 3.68 -12.82
CA TRP A 174 6.42 3.56 -11.79
C TRP A 174 6.98 2.80 -10.60
N GLN A 175 6.92 3.42 -9.42
CA GLN A 175 7.38 2.84 -8.18
C GLN A 175 6.29 2.85 -7.12
N ILE A 176 6.27 1.83 -6.27
CA ILE A 176 5.37 1.73 -5.12
C ILE A 176 5.82 2.75 -4.07
N VAL A 177 4.91 3.61 -3.64
CA VAL A 177 5.14 4.59 -2.55
C VAL A 177 4.35 4.26 -1.29
N LEU A 178 3.25 3.48 -1.43
CA LEU A 178 2.49 2.94 -0.31
C LEU A 178 2.01 1.53 -0.68
N ASP A 179 2.17 0.58 0.24
CA ASP A 179 1.75 -0.81 0.05
C ASP A 179 1.04 -1.32 1.30
N VAL A 180 -0.22 -1.72 1.15
CA VAL A 180 -1.09 -2.13 2.26
C VAL A 180 -1.54 -3.56 2.04
N PHE A 181 -1.19 -4.45 2.96
CA PHE A 181 -1.72 -5.80 3.02
C PHE A 181 -2.67 -5.89 4.20
N SER A 182 -3.97 -5.89 3.90
CA SER A 182 -5.03 -6.05 4.89
C SER A 182 -5.56 -7.48 4.83
N PRO A 183 -5.36 -8.30 5.87
CA PRO A 183 -5.99 -9.62 5.94
C PRO A 183 -7.51 -9.44 6.04
N ILE A 184 -8.24 -10.39 5.47
CA ILE A 184 -9.66 -10.56 5.76
C ILE A 184 -9.73 -11.51 6.97
N PRO A 185 -10.39 -11.13 8.08
CA PRO A 185 -10.51 -12.00 9.24
C PRO A 185 -11.11 -13.35 8.87
N GLU A 186 -10.57 -14.42 9.47
CA GLU A 186 -11.22 -15.73 9.42
C GLU A 186 -12.56 -15.64 10.16
N LYS A 187 -13.62 -16.21 9.58
CA LYS A 187 -14.97 -16.25 10.17
C LYS A 187 -15.01 -17.12 11.42
#